data_AF-A0A7J8EJT0-F1
#
_entry.id   AF-A0A7J8EJT0-F1
#
_cell.length_a   1.000
_cell.length_b   1.000
_cell.length_c   1.000
_cell.angle_alpha   90.00
_cell.angle_beta   90.00
_cell.angle_gamma   90.00
#
_symmetry.space_group_name_H-M   'P 1'
#
loop_
_entity.id
_entity.type
_entity.pdbx_description
1 polymer ?
#
loop_
_entity_poly.entity_id
_entity_poly.type
_entity_poly.pdbx_seq_one_letter_code
_entity_poly.pdbx_strand_id
1 'polypeptide(L)'
;MDRSSKQKINRKIASLKDTLDQLDTIDFYRAFHPKTGAYTFFSRAHGTFSRIDHILGRKEWHNKYKRVEIIPTTCSDYNALKLDINCGKKEGRTTNTWQLNNMLLRNNWVRKEIKREIKRYIEMNDNDSTTYQTCGTWQKLS
;
A
#
# COMPACT_ATOMS: atom_id res chain seq x y z
N MET A 1 -22.35 -20.67 6.17
CA MET A 1 -21.06 -20.49 6.87
C MET A 1 -21.17 -21.08 8.27
N ASP A 2 -20.31 -22.04 8.59
CA ASP A 2 -20.28 -22.74 9.88
C ASP A 2 -19.91 -21.79 11.04
N ARG A 3 -20.61 -21.89 12.18
CA ARG A 3 -20.42 -21.00 13.35
C ARG A 3 -19.04 -21.15 14.00
N SER A 4 -18.44 -22.34 13.88
CA SER A 4 -17.10 -22.65 14.42
C SER A 4 -15.99 -21.78 13.77
N SER A 5 -16.08 -21.58 12.46
CA SER A 5 -15.11 -20.77 11.70
C SER A 5 -15.07 -19.31 12.16
N LYS A 6 -16.24 -18.72 12.46
CA LYS A 6 -16.37 -17.34 12.98
C LYS A 6 -15.75 -17.20 14.37
N GLN A 7 -15.97 -18.17 15.25
CA GLN A 7 -15.36 -18.15 16.59
C GLN A 7 -13.83 -18.23 16.53
N LYS A 8 -13.28 -19.08 15.65
CA LYS A 8 -11.83 -19.20 15.47
C LYS A 8 -11.21 -17.89 14.96
N ILE A 9 -11.87 -17.21 14.01
CA ILE A 9 -11.43 -15.90 13.50
C ILE A 9 -11.47 -14.85 14.62
N ASN A 10 -12.55 -14.80 15.40
CA ASN A 10 -12.67 -13.84 16.50
C ASN A 10 -11.56 -14.00 17.55
N ARG A 11 -11.18 -15.23 17.90
CA ARG A 11 -10.05 -15.49 18.82
C ARG A 11 -8.72 -14.99 18.26
N LYS A 12 -8.46 -15.21 16.96
CA LYS A 12 -7.25 -14.71 16.31
C LYS A 12 -7.20 -13.18 16.29
N ILE A 13 -8.34 -12.54 16.02
CA ILE A 13 -8.45 -11.07 16.04
C ILE A 13 -8.22 -10.52 17.45
N ALA A 14 -8.77 -11.17 18.48
CA ALA A 14 -8.53 -10.78 19.86
C ALA A 14 -7.05 -10.88 20.22
N SER A 15 -6.42 -12.02 19.95
CA SER A 15 -4.98 -12.21 20.19
C SER A 15 -4.11 -11.20 19.44
N LEU A 16 -4.46 -10.85 18.21
CA LEU A 16 -3.74 -9.82 17.45
C LEU A 16 -3.86 -8.44 18.13
N LYS A 17 -5.05 -8.07 18.59
CA LYS A 17 -5.26 -6.82 19.33
C LYS A 17 -4.44 -6.79 20.62
N ASP A 18 -4.42 -7.90 21.36
CA ASP A 18 -3.65 -8.01 22.59
C ASP A 18 -2.15 -7.83 22.31
N THR A 19 -1.63 -8.44 21.23
CA THR A 19 -0.23 -8.25 20.82
C THR A 19 0.06 -6.80 20.40
N LEU A 20 -0.84 -6.14 19.67
CA LEU A 20 -0.66 -4.74 19.29
C LEU A 20 -0.63 -3.81 20.51
N ASP A 21 -1.50 -4.04 21.50
CA ASP A 21 -1.51 -3.30 22.76
C ASP A 21 -0.23 -3.56 23.57
N GLN A 22 0.25 -4.80 23.64
CA GLN A 22 1.53 -5.13 24.29
C GLN A 22 2.73 -4.42 23.64
N LEU A 23 2.69 -4.22 22.33
CA LEU A 23 3.74 -3.53 21.57
C LEU A 23 3.56 -2.00 21.53
N ASP A 24 2.57 -1.47 22.25
CA ASP A 24 2.14 -0.05 22.20
C ASP A 24 2.00 0.47 20.75
N THR A 25 1.48 -0.39 19.88
CA THR A 25 1.40 -0.18 18.44
C THR A 25 -0.06 -0.01 18.03
N ILE A 26 -0.33 1.05 17.28
CA ILE A 26 -1.68 1.39 16.80
C ILE A 26 -1.75 1.40 15.28
N ASP A 27 -2.95 1.15 14.76
CA ASP A 27 -3.30 1.40 13.37
C ASP A 27 -3.63 2.88 13.18
N PHE A 28 -2.77 3.60 12.45
CA PHE A 28 -2.93 5.06 12.31
C PHE A 28 -4.22 5.42 11.59
N TYR A 29 -4.61 4.66 10.58
CA TYR A 29 -5.84 4.98 9.85
C TYR A 29 -7.05 4.93 10.79
N ARG A 30 -7.11 3.94 11.69
CA ARG A 30 -8.17 3.83 12.69
C ARG A 30 -8.09 4.87 13.79
N ALA A 31 -6.89 5.26 14.20
CA ALA A 31 -6.69 6.33 15.18
C ALA A 31 -7.23 7.68 14.69
N PHE A 32 -6.98 8.01 13.41
CA PHE A 32 -7.46 9.27 12.80
C PHE A 32 -8.94 9.19 12.35
N HIS A 33 -9.43 8.00 11.98
CA HIS A 33 -10.79 7.80 11.42
C HIS A 33 -11.56 6.68 12.14
N PRO A 34 -11.89 6.85 13.44
CA PRO A 34 -12.43 5.76 14.26
C PRO A 34 -13.81 5.26 13.79
N LYS A 35 -14.62 6.12 13.18
CA LYS A 35 -15.99 5.81 12.74
C LYS A 35 -16.11 5.55 11.23
N THR A 36 -15.05 5.80 10.46
CA THR A 36 -15.12 5.76 8.99
C THR A 36 -14.89 4.34 8.49
N GLY A 37 -15.83 3.83 7.69
CA GLY A 37 -15.62 2.65 6.86
C GLY A 37 -14.78 3.06 5.65
N ALA A 38 -13.60 2.48 5.49
CA ALA A 38 -12.75 2.76 4.35
C ALA A 38 -12.03 1.50 3.91
N TYR A 39 -11.72 1.43 2.62
CA TYR A 39 -11.34 0.21 1.93
C TYR A 39 -10.13 0.47 1.05
N THR A 40 -9.16 -0.44 1.12
CA THR A 40 -7.96 -0.38 0.29
C THR A 40 -7.99 -1.39 -0.83
N PHE A 41 -8.92 -2.34 -0.83
CA PHE A 41 -8.99 -3.41 -1.81
C PHE A 41 -10.43 -3.79 -2.15
N PHE A 42 -10.67 -4.11 -3.42
CA PHE A 42 -11.92 -4.71 -3.88
C PHE A 42 -11.69 -6.13 -4.39
N SER A 43 -12.34 -7.11 -3.76
CA SER A 43 -12.32 -8.50 -4.22
C SER A 43 -13.43 -8.72 -5.23
N ARG A 44 -13.09 -8.82 -6.51
CA ARG A 44 -14.06 -9.07 -7.58
C ARG A 44 -14.73 -10.45 -7.47
N ALA A 45 -13.96 -11.48 -7.10
CA ALA A 45 -14.46 -12.84 -6.93
C ALA A 45 -15.57 -12.98 -5.86
N HIS A 46 -15.56 -12.08 -4.87
CA HIS A 46 -16.52 -12.09 -3.78
C HIS A 46 -17.44 -10.86 -3.77
N GLY A 47 -17.21 -9.88 -4.64
CA GLY A 47 -17.96 -8.62 -4.67
C GLY A 47 -17.83 -7.80 -3.39
N THR A 48 -16.73 -7.93 -2.64
CA THR A 48 -16.56 -7.31 -1.32
C THR A 48 -15.42 -6.31 -1.28
N PHE A 49 -15.64 -5.22 -0.53
CA PHE A 49 -14.60 -4.27 -0.19
C PHE A 49 -13.95 -4.64 1.14
N SER A 50 -12.62 -4.62 1.18
CA SER A 50 -11.83 -4.90 2.37
C SER A 50 -10.76 -3.83 2.56
N ARG A 51 -10.31 -3.66 3.80
CA ARG A 51 -9.08 -2.94 4.10
C ARG A 51 -8.06 -3.95 4.58
N ILE A 52 -7.08 -4.22 3.74
CA ILE A 52 -6.02 -5.20 3.99
C ILE A 52 -4.64 -4.54 4.16
N ASP A 53 -4.54 -3.26 3.81
CA ASP A 53 -3.33 -2.46 4.00
C ASP A 53 -3.45 -1.66 5.30
N HIS A 54 -2.41 -1.76 6.13
CA HIS A 54 -2.36 -1.14 7.45
C HIS A 54 -1.02 -0.42 7.62
N ILE A 55 -1.05 0.82 8.11
CA ILE A 55 0.14 1.48 8.63
C ILE A 55 0.07 1.42 10.14
N LEU A 56 0.96 0.61 10.71
CA LEU A 56 1.11 0.43 12.13
C LEU A 56 2.28 1.27 12.64
N GLY A 57 2.16 1.81 13.86
CA GLY A 57 3.31 2.40 14.53
C GLY A 57 3.03 2.72 15.99
N ARG A 58 4.08 3.17 16.68
CA ARG A 58 4.02 3.42 18.12
C ARG A 58 3.07 4.55 18.48
N LYS A 59 2.31 4.36 19.55
CA LYS A 59 1.36 5.34 20.09
C LYS A 59 2.06 6.63 20.52
N GLU A 60 3.26 6.52 21.08
CA GLU A 60 4.10 7.67 21.47
C GLU A 60 4.33 8.69 20.34
N TRP A 61 4.33 8.24 19.09
CA TRP A 61 4.60 9.10 17.95
C TRP A 61 3.35 9.78 17.42
N HIS A 62 2.20 9.65 18.08
CA HIS A 62 0.93 10.25 17.67
C HIS A 62 1.07 11.73 17.25
N ASN A 63 1.83 12.51 18.03
CA ASN A 63 2.05 13.94 17.79
C ASN A 63 2.92 14.26 16.57
N LYS A 64 3.65 13.27 16.03
CA LYS A 64 4.42 13.41 14.80
C LYS A 64 3.59 13.12 13.57
N TYR A 65 2.42 12.50 13.66
CA TYR A 65 1.61 12.21 12.48
C TYR A 65 0.65 13.37 12.21
N LYS A 66 0.57 13.82 10.96
CA LYS A 66 -0.30 14.94 10.55
C LYS A 66 -1.64 14.46 10.03
N ARG A 67 -1.60 13.46 9.14
CA ARG A 67 -2.73 13.06 8.32
C ARG A 67 -2.50 11.67 7.77
N VAL A 68 -3.56 10.90 7.66
CA VAL A 68 -3.56 9.60 6.98
C VAL A 68 -4.79 9.51 6.09
N GLU A 69 -4.57 9.12 4.83
CA GLU A 69 -5.60 9.13 3.79
C GLU A 69 -5.47 7.90 2.89
N ILE A 70 -6.60 7.44 2.37
CA ILE A 70 -6.65 6.45 1.30
C ILE A 70 -6.85 7.21 0.00
N ILE A 71 -5.92 7.03 -0.93
CA ILE A 71 -5.92 7.65 -2.25
C ILE A 71 -6.47 6.60 -3.23
N PRO A 72 -7.65 6.84 -3.84
CA PRO A 72 -8.15 5.96 -4.87
C PRO A 72 -7.18 5.88 -6.04
N THR A 73 -6.88 4.67 -6.51
CA THR A 73 -5.99 4.45 -7.65
C THR A 73 -6.79 3.90 -8.81
N THR A 74 -6.65 4.47 -10.01
CA THR A 74 -7.26 3.93 -11.24
C THR A 74 -6.47 2.76 -11.83
N CYS A 75 -5.28 2.51 -11.29
CA CYS A 75 -4.29 1.61 -11.87
C CYS A 75 -4.09 0.28 -11.17
N SER A 76 -4.86 0.01 -10.12
CA SER A 76 -4.79 -1.23 -9.39
C SER A 76 -6.13 -1.45 -8.71
N ASP A 77 -6.44 -2.71 -8.41
CA ASP A 77 -7.54 -3.07 -7.50
C ASP A 77 -7.25 -2.64 -6.05
N TYR A 78 -6.08 -2.03 -5.81
CA TYR A 78 -5.64 -1.44 -4.56
C TYR A 78 -5.65 0.09 -4.59
N ASN A 79 -6.22 0.68 -3.54
CA ASN A 79 -6.08 2.09 -3.21
C ASN A 79 -4.82 2.30 -2.36
N ALA A 80 -4.05 3.34 -2.68
CA ALA A 80 -2.85 3.65 -1.93
C ALA A 80 -3.19 4.22 -0.54
N LEU A 81 -2.46 3.79 0.50
CA LEU A 81 -2.57 4.34 1.84
C LEU A 81 -1.40 5.29 2.10
N LYS A 82 -1.70 6.56 2.35
CA LYS A 82 -0.71 7.63 2.54
C LYS A 82 -0.71 8.12 3.98
N LEU A 83 0.47 8.24 4.57
CA LEU A 83 0.70 8.82 5.90
C LEU A 83 1.64 10.02 5.79
N ASP A 84 1.17 11.18 6.23
CA ASP A 84 1.97 12.39 6.34
C ASP A 84 2.55 12.51 7.76
N ILE A 85 3.87 12.60 7.86
CA ILE A 85 4.59 12.67 9.13
C ILE A 85 5.28 14.04 9.26
N ASN A 86 5.05 14.72 10.37
CA ASN A 86 5.80 15.85 10.86
C ASN A 86 7.14 15.41 11.43
N CYS A 87 8.08 15.04 10.56
CA CYS A 87 9.48 14.99 10.93
C CYS A 87 9.99 16.43 10.91
N GLY A 88 10.38 16.99 12.07
CA GLY A 88 11.09 18.28 12.09
C GLY A 88 12.26 18.27 11.11
N LYS A 89 12.67 19.45 10.61
CA LYS A 89 13.80 19.55 9.67
C LYS A 89 15.00 18.83 10.29
N LYS A 90 15.39 17.68 9.74
CA LYS A 90 16.70 17.12 10.05
C LYS A 90 17.72 18.05 9.37
N GLU A 91 18.47 18.79 10.17
CA GLU A 91 19.70 19.42 9.69
C GLU A 91 20.71 18.30 9.41
N GLY A 92 20.68 17.80 8.17
CA GLY A 92 21.53 16.71 7.73
C GLY A 92 20.94 16.06 6.49
N ARG A 93 21.71 16.06 5.38
CA ARG A 93 21.35 15.32 4.18
C ARG A 93 21.12 13.86 4.56
N THR A 94 19.89 13.38 4.42
CA THR A 94 19.57 11.95 4.58
C THR A 94 20.24 11.19 3.44
N THR A 95 21.41 10.61 3.71
CA THR A 95 22.22 9.85 2.75
C THR A 95 21.61 8.51 2.31
N ASN A 96 20.57 8.03 3.01
CA ASN A 96 19.97 6.72 2.78
C ASN A 96 18.54 6.82 2.23
N THR A 97 18.33 7.60 1.18
CA THR A 97 17.11 7.48 0.38
C THR A 97 17.40 6.55 -0.79
N TRP A 98 16.51 5.59 -1.05
CA TRP A 98 16.53 4.78 -2.27
C TRP A 98 16.19 5.68 -3.46
N GLN A 99 17.16 6.50 -3.86
CA GLN A 99 17.05 7.35 -5.03
C GLN A 99 17.72 6.64 -6.19
N LEU A 100 17.00 6.50 -7.30
CA LEU A 100 17.57 6.05 -8.55
C LEU A 100 18.71 7.00 -8.95
N ASN A 101 19.90 6.44 -9.21
CA ASN A 101 21.02 7.25 -9.67
C ASN A 101 20.72 7.79 -11.08
N ASN A 102 20.41 9.09 -11.17
CA ASN A 102 20.08 9.76 -12.42
C ASN A 102 21.21 9.72 -13.46
N MET A 103 22.47 9.47 -13.06
CA MET A 103 23.57 9.26 -14.01
C MET A 103 23.39 8.00 -14.85
N LEU A 104 22.81 6.93 -14.29
CA LEU A 104 22.54 5.70 -15.03
C LEU A 104 21.52 5.92 -16.14
N LEU A 105 20.56 6.83 -15.92
CA LEU A 105 19.55 7.21 -16.92
C LEU A 105 20.11 8.03 -18.08
N ARG A 106 21.32 8.59 -17.96
CA ARG A 106 22.00 9.29 -19.07
C ARG A 106 22.53 8.31 -20.12
N ASN A 107 22.76 7.04 -19.74
CA ASN A 107 23.23 6.04 -20.68
C ASN A 107 22.06 5.53 -21.55
N ASN A 108 22.18 5.74 -22.86
CA ASN A 108 21.16 5.34 -23.83
C ASN A 108 20.86 3.83 -23.83
N TRP A 109 21.88 3.00 -23.59
CA TRP A 109 21.71 1.54 -23.50
C TRP A 109 20.88 1.16 -22.27
N VAL A 110 21.22 1.71 -21.09
CA VAL A 110 20.48 1.48 -19.84
C VAL A 110 19.02 1.91 -19.99
N ARG A 111 18.76 3.05 -20.62
CA ARG A 111 17.40 3.52 -20.90
C ARG A 111 16.61 2.57 -21.82
N LYS A 112 17.25 2.02 -22.86
CA LYS A 112 16.62 1.03 -23.75
C LYS A 112 16.31 -0.26 -23.00
N GLU A 113 17.21 -0.69 -22.13
CA GLU A 113 17.05 -1.92 -21.35
C GLU A 113 15.95 -1.81 -20.30
N ILE A 114 15.89 -0.70 -19.56
CA ILE A 114 14.78 -0.42 -18.65
C ILE A 114 13.45 -0.42 -19.41
N LYS A 115 13.38 0.24 -20.57
CA LYS A 115 12.17 0.24 -21.40
C LYS A 115 11.79 -1.17 -21.86
N ARG A 116 12.77 -1.97 -22.28
CA ARG A 116 12.56 -3.35 -22.74
C ARG A 116 12.03 -4.23 -21.61
N GLU A 117 12.63 -4.15 -20.42
CA GLU A 117 12.18 -4.95 -19.26
C GLU A 117 10.79 -4.54 -18.77
N ILE A 118 10.49 -3.23 -18.71
CA ILE A 118 9.14 -2.75 -18.39
C ILE A 118 8.13 -3.29 -19.42
N LYS A 119 8.45 -3.21 -20.71
CA LYS A 119 7.60 -3.73 -21.78
C LYS A 119 7.37 -5.23 -21.63
N ARG A 120 8.43 -6.00 -21.41
CA ARG A 120 8.36 -7.46 -21.20
C ARG A 120 7.48 -7.81 -19.99
N TYR A 121 7.62 -7.08 -18.89
CA TYR A 121 6.79 -7.28 -17.70
C TYR A 121 5.31 -7.08 -17.98
N ILE A 122 4.96 -5.99 -18.71
CA ILE A 122 3.58 -5.72 -19.11
C ILE A 122 3.06 -6.84 -20.02
N GLU A 123 3.80 -7.22 -21.06
CA GLU A 123 3.41 -8.29 -21.99
C GLU A 123 3.23 -9.65 -21.28
N MET A 124 4.07 -9.97 -20.31
CA MET A 124 3.96 -11.21 -19.53
C MET A 124 2.74 -11.20 -18.61
N ASN A 125 2.33 -10.04 -18.09
CA ASN A 125 1.17 -9.90 -17.22
C ASN A 125 -0.16 -9.72 -17.97
N ASP A 126 -0.14 -9.19 -19.20
CA ASP A 126 -1.30 -9.02 -20.08
C ASP A 126 -1.68 -10.32 -20.83
N ASN A 127 -1.24 -11.49 -20.36
CA ASN A 127 -1.64 -12.76 -20.97
C ASN A 127 -3.09 -13.12 -20.59
N ASP A 128 -3.84 -13.75 -21.51
CA ASP A 128 -5.25 -14.11 -21.33
C ASP A 128 -5.53 -15.12 -20.18
N SER A 129 -4.48 -15.71 -19.58
CA SER A 129 -4.61 -16.63 -18.45
C SER A 129 -4.48 -15.96 -17.09
N THR A 130 -4.08 -14.68 -17.05
CA THR A 130 -4.02 -13.88 -15.84
C THR A 130 -5.10 -12.81 -15.88
N THR A 131 -6.26 -13.09 -15.29
CA THR A 131 -7.30 -12.08 -15.03
C THR A 131 -6.82 -11.07 -13.99
N TYR A 132 -5.93 -10.15 -14.39
CA TYR A 132 -5.68 -8.90 -13.68
C TYR A 132 -6.09 -7.73 -14.58
N GLN A 133 -6.85 -6.81 -13.99
CA GLN A 133 -7.16 -5.54 -14.61
C GLN A 133 -5.88 -4.70 -14.68
N THR A 134 -5.17 -4.78 -15.81
CA THR A 134 -4.14 -3.79 -16.14
C THR A 134 -4.82 -2.43 -16.21
N CYS A 135 -4.23 -1.44 -15.52
CA CYS A 135 -4.65 -0.04 -15.54
C CYS A 135 -4.89 0.45 -16.97
N GLY A 136 -6.14 0.71 -17.33
CA GLY A 136 -6.54 1.19 -18.66
C GLY A 136 -6.11 2.62 -19.03
N THR A 137 -4.97 3.12 -18.53
CA THR A 137 -4.47 4.47 -18.88
C THR A 137 -3.11 4.48 -19.57
N TRP A 138 -2.42 3.36 -19.75
CA TRP A 138 -1.15 3.36 -20.50
C TRP A 138 -1.31 3.38 -22.03
N GLN A 139 -2.51 3.15 -22.56
CA GLN A 139 -2.78 3.17 -24.00
C GLN A 139 -2.87 4.58 -24.64
N LYS A 140 -2.70 5.69 -23.89
CA LYS A 140 -2.87 7.06 -24.44
C LYS A 140 -1.59 7.90 -24.58
N LEU A 141 -0.40 7.33 -24.41
CA LEU A 141 0.87 8.07 -24.60
C LEU A 141 1.85 7.40 -25.58
N SER A 142 1.35 6.56 -26.49
CA SER A 142 2.09 6.09 -27.67
C SER A 142 1.74 6.91 -28.90
#